data_AF-J3AA76-F1
#
_entry.id   AF-J3AA76-F1
#
_cell.length_a   1.000
_cell.length_b   1.000
_cell.length_c   1.000
_cell.angle_alpha   90.00
_cell.angle_beta   90.00
_cell.angle_gamma   90.00
#
_symmetry.space_group_name_H-M   'P 1'
#
loop_
_entity.id
_entity.type
_entity.pdbx_description
1 polymer ?
#
loop_
_entity_poly.entity_id
_entity_poly.type
_entity_poly.pdbx_seq_one_letter_code
_entity_poly.pdbx_strand_id
1 'polypeptide(L)' 'MRAMTDHTFDCYINDLAVHTNYQKLGIGKHLLNHLTELLGDGVLVFLISSQDATSFYTKINFTDEFEKVGQPMCMITG' A
#
# COMPACT_ATOMS: atom_id res chain seq x y z
N MET A 1 2.86 5.41 8.87
CA MET A 1 2.81 4.14 8.14
C MET A 1 3.67 3.13 8.88
N ARG A 2 3.24 1.87 8.95
CA ARG A 2 4.05 0.76 9.45
C ARG A 2 4.10 -0.32 8.37
N ALA A 3 5.31 -0.68 7.97
CA ALA A 3 5.57 -1.71 6.97
C ALA A 3 6.82 -2.52 7.35
N MET A 4 6.90 -3.77 6.89
CA MET A 4 8.02 -4.67 7.08
C MET A 4 8.47 -5.19 5.72
N THR A 5 9.77 -5.26 5.48
CA THR A 5 10.34 -5.72 4.20
C THR A 5 11.59 -6.54 4.46
N ASP A 6 11.84 -7.52 3.60
CA ASP A 6 13.11 -8.25 3.52
C ASP A 6 14.12 -7.59 2.56
N HIS A 7 13.75 -6.44 1.98
CA HIS A 7 14.50 -5.68 0.98
C HIS A 7 14.85 -6.46 -0.31
N THR A 8 14.21 -7.60 -0.56
CA THR A 8 14.57 -8.51 -1.65
C THR A 8 13.35 -8.94 -2.46
N PHE A 9 12.28 -9.40 -1.79
CA PHE A 9 11.10 -9.93 -2.44
C PHE A 9 9.87 -9.07 -2.14
N ASP A 10 9.63 -8.72 -0.87
CA ASP A 10 8.38 -8.08 -0.49
C ASP A 10 8.48 -7.02 0.60
N CYS A 11 7.42 -6.21 0.66
CA CYS A 11 7.13 -5.24 1.69
C CYS A 11 5.65 -5.31 2.04
N TYR A 12 5.36 -5.80 3.25
CA TYR A 12 4.03 -5.86 3.82
C TYR A 12 3.72 -4.59 4.61
N ILE A 13 2.67 -3.86 4.22
CA ILE A 13 2.14 -2.70 4.93
C ILE A 13 1.07 -3.19 5.92
N ASN A 14 1.37 -3.06 7.21
CA ASN A 14 0.42 -3.41 8.26
C ASN A 14 -0.59 -2.28 8.50
N ASP A 15 -0.14 -1.01 8.48
CA ASP A 15 -1.00 0.14 8.76
C ASP A 15 -0.63 1.37 7.93
N LEU A 16 -1.64 1.99 7.30
CA LEU A 16 -1.56 3.30 6.66
C LEU A 16 -2.64 4.23 7.24
N ALA A 17 -2.23 5.12 8.13
CA ALA A 17 -3.11 6.10 8.76
C ALA A 17 -2.59 7.52 8.56
N VAL A 18 -3.53 8.45 8.36
CA VAL A 18 -3.29 9.90 8.35
C VAL A 18 -4.21 10.52 9.39
N HIS A 19 -3.65 11.38 10.24
CA HIS A 19 -4.41 12.09 11.27
C HIS A 19 -5.59 12.85 10.64
N THR A 20 -6.76 12.81 11.29
CA THR A 20 -8.04 13.30 10.74
C THR A 20 -7.97 14.72 10.19
N ASN A 21 -7.32 15.64 10.91
CA ASN A 21 -7.11 17.04 10.47
C ASN A 21 -6.29 17.20 9.18
N TYR A 22 -5.62 16.14 8.70
CA TYR A 22 -4.73 16.16 7.54
C TYR A 22 -5.15 15.15 6.45
N GLN A 23 -6.32 14.51 6.61
CA GLN A 23 -6.87 13.63 5.58
C GLN A 23 -7.31 14.43 4.34
N LYS A 24 -7.46 13.73 3.20
CA LYS A 24 -7.85 14.31 1.90
C LYS A 24 -6.83 15.30 1.29
N LEU A 25 -5.67 15.49 1.92
CA LEU A 25 -4.55 16.28 1.39
C LEU A 25 -3.54 15.47 0.56
N GLY A 26 -3.85 14.21 0.25
CA GLY A 26 -2.95 13.34 -0.53
C GLY A 26 -1.78 12.73 0.25
N ILE A 27 -1.67 12.95 1.57
CA ILE A 27 -0.55 12.48 2.40
C ILE A 27 -0.37 10.96 2.32
N GLY A 28 -1.46 10.18 2.42
CA GLY A 28 -1.39 8.73 2.34
C GLY A 28 -0.81 8.24 1.01
N LYS A 29 -1.19 8.90 -0.10
CA LYS A 29 -0.64 8.62 -1.43
C LYS A 29 0.85 8.98 -1.51
N HIS A 30 1.24 10.11 -0.93
CA HIS A 30 2.64 10.54 -0.92
C HIS A 30 3.53 9.58 -0.11
N LEU A 31 3.06 9.10 1.05
CA LEU A 31 3.76 8.10 1.84
C LEU A 31 3.97 6.80 1.05
N LEU A 32 2.96 6.38 0.29
CA LEU A 32 3.02 5.17 -0.52
C LEU A 32 4.00 5.31 -1.68
N ASN A 33 3.93 6.43 -2.42
CA ASN A 33 4.87 6.71 -3.50
C ASN A 33 6.31 6.76 -3.00
N HIS A 34 6.53 7.40 -1.84
CA HIS A 34 7.86 7.47 -1.25
C HIS A 34 8.37 6.08 -0.84
N LEU A 35 7.50 5.23 -0.28
CA LEU A 35 7.86 3.84 0.02
C LEU A 35 8.25 3.06 -1.25
N THR A 36 7.46 3.15 -2.32
CA THR A 36 7.76 2.46 -3.58
C THR A 36 9.06 2.97 -4.20
N GLU A 37 9.34 4.26 -4.14
CA GLU A 37 10.61 4.85 -4.60
C GLU A 37 11.81 4.36 -3.77
N LEU A 38 11.65 4.21 -2.45
CA LEU A 38 12.71 3.73 -1.56
C LEU A 38 13.05 2.25 -1.78
N LEU A 39 12.06 1.42 -2.13
CA LEU A 39 12.23 -0.01 -2.34
C LEU A 39 12.65 -0.35 -3.78
N GLY A 40 12.27 0.48 -4.74
CA GLY A 40 12.50 0.26 -6.16
C GLY A 40 11.58 -0.79 -6.79
N ASP A 41 11.69 -0.94 -8.11
CA ASP A 41 10.79 -1.76 -8.94
C ASP A 41 10.98 -3.29 -8.77
N GLY A 42 11.84 -3.73 -7.85
CA GLY A 42 12.12 -5.15 -7.58
C GLY A 42 11.35 -5.74 -6.40
N VAL A 43 10.68 -4.91 -5.60
CA VAL A 43 10.02 -5.33 -4.35
C VAL A 43 8.50 -5.27 -4.52
N LEU A 44 7.82 -6.35 -4.18
CA LEU A 44 6.37 -6.40 -4.10
C LEU A 44 5.90 -5.56 -2.90
N VAL A 45 5.01 -4.59 -3.12
CA VAL A 45 4.42 -3.80 -2.02
C VAL A 45 2.96 -4.18 -1.87
N PHE A 46 2.57 -4.67 -0.69
CA PHE A 46 1.19 -5.10 -0.48
C PHE A 46 0.67 -4.87 0.93
N LEU A 47 -0.64 -4.85 1.08
CA LEU A 47 -1.34 -4.99 2.36
C LEU A 47 -2.40 -6.08 2.27
N ILE A 48 -2.86 -6.57 3.41
CA ILE A 48 -3.95 -7.54 3.50
C ILE A 48 -5.17 -6.83 4.11
N SER A 49 -6.33 -7.02 3.50
CA SER A 49 -7.59 -6.39 3.93
C SER A 49 -8.76 -7.34 3.85
N SER A 50 -9.79 -7.07 4.67
CA SER A 50 -11.12 -7.65 4.48
C SER A 50 -11.79 -7.11 3.21
N GLN A 51 -12.76 -7.87 2.69
CA GLN A 51 -13.55 -7.51 1.52
C GLN A 51 -14.28 -6.16 1.67
N ASP A 52 -14.72 -5.82 2.88
CA ASP A 52 -15.43 -4.57 3.16
C ASP A 52 -14.53 -3.32 2.98
N ALA A 53 -13.23 -3.49 3.19
CA ALA A 53 -12.26 -2.41 3.11
C ALA A 53 -11.58 -2.29 1.72
N THR A 54 -11.85 -3.19 0.77
CA THR A 54 -11.33 -3.11 -0.61
C THR A 54 -11.63 -1.74 -1.24
N SER A 55 -12.88 -1.28 -1.12
CA SER A 55 -13.31 -0.01 -1.71
C SER A 55 -12.56 1.22 -1.18
N PHE A 56 -12.02 1.14 0.03
CA PHE A 56 -11.16 2.18 0.60
C PHE A 56 -9.78 2.17 -0.07
N TYR A 57 -9.15 1.00 -0.18
CA TYR A 57 -7.81 0.85 -0.73
C TYR A 57 -7.76 1.10 -2.24
N THR A 58 -8.78 0.69 -3.01
CA THR A 58 -8.88 1.00 -4.43
C THR A 58 -8.89 2.51 -4.70
N LYS A 59 -9.57 3.30 -3.85
CA LYS A 59 -9.62 4.78 -3.98
C LYS A 59 -8.26 5.46 -3.80
N ILE A 60 -7.32 4.79 -3.14
CA ILE A 60 -5.97 5.32 -2.90
C ILE A 60 -4.90 4.66 -3.78
N ASN A 61 -5.31 4.08 -4.92
CA ASN A 61 -4.48 3.45 -5.97
C ASN A 61 -3.83 2.12 -5.58
N PHE A 62 -4.42 1.38 -4.64
CA PHE A 62 -4.10 -0.04 -4.49
C PHE A 62 -4.92 -0.84 -5.49
N THR A 63 -4.29 -1.82 -6.15
CA THR A 63 -5.00 -2.81 -6.98
C THR A 63 -5.23 -4.10 -6.20
N ASP A 64 -6.35 -4.77 -6.46
CA ASP A 64 -6.64 -6.11 -5.97
C ASP A 64 -6.01 -7.21 -6.85
N GLU A 65 -5.48 -6.85 -8.01
CA GLU A 65 -4.72 -7.73 -8.91
C GLU A 65 -3.23 -7.38 -8.96
N PHE A 66 -2.39 -8.39 -9.20
CA PHE A 66 -0.96 -8.21 -9.48
C PHE A 66 -0.77 -7.77 -10.94
N GLU A 67 -0.49 -6.49 -11.15
CA GLU A 67 -0.19 -5.97 -12.50
C GLU A 67 1.32 -5.90 -12.77
N LYS A 68 2.09 -5.34 -11.83
CA LYS A 68 3.54 -5.16 -11.94
C LYS A 68 4.20 -5.02 -10.57
N VAL A 69 5.50 -5.32 -10.52
CA VAL A 69 6.33 -5.06 -9.35
C VAL A 69 6.47 -3.54 -9.12
N GLY A 70 6.52 -3.11 -7.86
CA GLY A 70 6.51 -1.69 -7.47
C GLY A 70 5.12 -1.04 -7.45
N GLN A 71 4.07 -1.71 -7.91
CA GLN A 71 2.69 -1.24 -7.76
C GLN A 71 2.08 -1.75 -6.46
N PRO A 72 1.57 -0.87 -5.58
CA PRO A 72 0.94 -1.28 -4.32
C PRO A 72 -0.33 -2.12 -4.52
N MET A 73 -0.39 -3.27 -3.86
CA MET A 73 -1.49 -4.23 -3.93
C MET A 73 -2.26 -4.34 -2.62
N CYS A 74 -3.58 -4.46 -2.70
CA CYS A 74 -4.45 -4.84 -1.60
C CYS A 74 -4.89 -6.29 -1.79
N MET A 75 -4.24 -7.23 -1.10
CA MET A 75 -4.69 -8.63 -1.06
C MET A 75 -5.94 -8.77 -0.22
N ILE A 76 -6.99 -9.33 -0.81
CA ILE A 76 -8.25 -9.59 -0.11
C ILE A 76 -8.25 -11.03 0.39
N THR A 77 -8.47 -11.20 1.69
CA THR A 77 -8.64 -12.52 2.32
C THR A 77 -10.10 -12.77 2.62
N GLY A 78 -10.59 -13.96 2.28
CA GLY A 78 -11.92 -14.47 2.62
C GLY A 78 -11.92 -15.34 3.87
#